data_AF-A0A4R8QVA7-F1
#
_entry.id   AF-A0A4R8QVA7-F1
#
_cell.length_a   1.000
_cell.length_b   1.000
_cell.length_c   1.000
_cell.angle_alpha   90.00
_cell.angle_beta   90.00
_cell.angle_gamma   90.00
#
_symmetry.space_group_name_H-M   'P 1'
#
loop_
_entity.id
_entity.type
_entity.pdbx_description
1 polymer ?
#
loop_
_entity_poly.entity_id
_entity_poly.type
_entity_poly.pdbx_seq_one_letter_code
_entity_poly.pdbx_strand_id
1 'polypeptide(L)'
;MTRTLSIAAISAALIIVSACSNVVEGEAKSDGSPGLPKGDPTSLLLPREDFPDGSGTYEVLKQPGQDGPTVSPVECNIFVNHDTVTFDQAAAQYEDGAIRVDVVVGKGIADSFASLQEKAGRCASVTLDLDGVGGTGSVKVEKVSATTVDTTATVFTGNLGVDGEQTVPITIKTLTAQPRGTTVTVKVLHAMEPWTSDDDKLALTLLNKQVSKVQNAP
;
A
#
# COMPACT_ATOMS: atom_id res chain seq x y z
N MET A 1 -63.48 14.86 29.30
CA MET A 1 -62.24 14.22 28.78
C MET A 1 -61.24 15.34 28.57
N THR A 2 -60.43 15.72 29.56
CA THR A 2 -59.14 15.10 29.95
C THR A 2 -58.18 15.09 28.75
N ARG A 3 -57.45 16.19 28.50
CA ARG A 3 -56.12 16.60 29.01
C ARG A 3 -54.95 16.06 28.16
N THR A 4 -54.19 17.01 27.58
CA THR A 4 -52.70 17.05 27.44
C THR A 4 -52.02 16.00 26.51
N LEU A 5 -50.93 16.26 25.79
CA LEU A 5 -49.86 17.28 25.85
C LEU A 5 -49.24 17.47 24.44
N SER A 6 -48.99 18.72 24.06
CA SER A 6 -48.00 19.06 23.04
C SER A 6 -46.60 18.80 23.59
N ILE A 7 -45.81 17.98 22.90
CA ILE A 7 -44.37 17.87 23.16
C ILE A 7 -43.66 18.84 22.23
N ALA A 8 -43.07 19.84 22.87
CA ALA A 8 -42.16 20.80 22.30
C ALA A 8 -40.83 20.13 21.91
N ALA A 9 -40.23 20.67 20.85
CA ALA A 9 -38.80 20.91 20.67
C ALA A 9 -37.81 19.81 21.11
N ILE A 10 -37.23 19.12 20.12
CA ILE A 10 -35.77 18.99 20.05
C ILE A 10 -35.36 19.30 18.60
N SER A 11 -35.01 20.58 18.37
CA SER A 11 -34.16 20.97 17.25
C SER A 11 -32.77 20.39 17.52
N ALA A 12 -32.50 19.18 17.03
CA ALA A 12 -31.14 18.72 16.82
C ALA A 12 -30.75 19.14 15.41
N ALA A 13 -30.12 20.31 15.30
CA ALA A 13 -29.33 20.64 14.13
C ALA A 13 -28.25 19.57 13.99
N LEU A 14 -28.46 18.62 13.08
CA LEU A 14 -27.40 17.76 12.60
C LEU A 14 -26.43 18.67 11.85
N ILE A 15 -25.39 19.13 12.56
CA ILE A 15 -24.18 19.62 11.90
C ILE A 15 -23.56 18.38 11.27
N ILE A 16 -23.97 18.10 10.04
CA ILE A 16 -23.21 17.26 9.14
C ILE A 16 -21.94 18.06 8.88
N VAL A 17 -20.91 17.84 9.72
CA VAL A 17 -19.55 18.14 9.30
C VAL A 17 -19.29 17.15 8.19
N SER A 18 -19.56 17.61 6.98
CA SER A 18 -19.02 17.06 5.76
C SER A 18 -17.51 17.11 5.93
N ALA A 19 -16.93 16.01 6.40
CA ALA A 19 -15.52 15.76 6.20
C ALA A 19 -15.34 15.45 4.71
N CYS A 20 -15.49 16.50 3.89
CA CYS A 20 -14.89 16.55 2.58
C CYS A 20 -13.40 16.51 2.85
N SER A 21 -12.80 15.32 2.79
CA SER A 21 -11.37 15.16 2.68
C SER A 21 -10.94 15.71 1.32
N ASN A 22 -10.98 17.03 1.17
CA ASN A 22 -10.18 17.72 0.20
C ASN A 22 -8.74 17.42 0.63
N VAL A 23 -8.08 16.55 -0.12
CA VAL A 23 -6.62 16.38 -0.04
C VAL A 23 -6.05 17.72 -0.48
N VAL A 24 -5.80 18.60 0.49
CA VAL A 24 -5.12 19.87 0.27
C VAL A 24 -3.65 19.53 0.05
N GLU A 25 -3.14 19.83 -1.13
CA GLU A 25 -1.71 19.90 -1.38
C GLU A 25 -1.05 20.80 -0.32
N GLY A 26 -0.15 20.21 0.46
CA GLY A 26 0.94 20.94 1.10
C GLY A 26 0.67 21.68 2.42
N GLU A 27 -0.53 21.69 2.98
CA GLU A 27 -0.75 22.33 4.30
C GLU A 27 -0.56 21.36 5.47
N ALA A 28 0.11 21.85 6.51
CA ALA A 28 0.18 21.17 7.81
C ALA A 28 -1.25 20.95 8.34
N LYS A 29 -1.48 19.81 9.00
CA LYS A 29 -2.73 19.63 9.73
C LYS A 29 -2.84 20.75 10.77
N SER A 30 -4.05 21.28 10.95
CA SER A 30 -4.34 22.35 11.92
C SER A 30 -4.08 21.97 13.38
N ASP A 31 -3.73 20.70 13.64
CA ASP A 31 -3.34 20.15 14.93
C ASP A 31 -1.85 20.36 15.28
N GLY A 32 -1.06 21.00 14.40
CA GLY A 32 0.37 21.25 14.61
C GLY A 32 1.28 20.11 14.15
N SER A 33 0.73 19.06 13.52
CA SER A 33 1.53 17.99 12.92
C SER A 33 2.32 18.51 11.70
N PRO A 34 3.58 18.07 11.52
CA PRO A 34 4.34 18.43 10.32
C PRO A 34 3.59 18.04 9.05
N GLY A 35 3.48 18.98 8.10
CA GLY A 35 2.88 18.73 6.78
C GLY A 35 3.70 17.74 5.94
N LEU A 36 3.37 17.62 4.66
CA LEU A 36 4.11 16.75 3.73
C LEU A 36 5.63 17.02 3.79
N PRO A 37 6.47 15.97 3.72
CA PRO A 37 7.92 16.16 3.58
C PRO A 37 8.27 17.03 2.38
N LYS A 38 9.28 17.90 2.56
CA LYS A 38 9.77 18.75 1.48
C LYS A 38 10.72 18.00 0.55
N GLY A 39 10.86 18.49 -0.68
CA GLY A 39 11.80 17.96 -1.66
C GLY A 39 11.26 16.81 -2.50
N ASP A 40 12.18 16.17 -3.24
CA ASP A 40 11.94 15.08 -4.18
C ASP A 40 11.73 13.75 -3.42
N PRO A 41 10.71 12.92 -3.76
CA PRO A 41 10.46 11.64 -3.09
C PRO A 41 11.65 10.68 -3.08
N THR A 42 12.54 10.73 -4.08
CA THR A 42 13.75 9.88 -4.12
C THR A 42 14.68 10.13 -2.94
N SER A 43 14.71 11.36 -2.40
CA SER A 43 15.50 11.68 -1.20
C SER A 43 14.96 11.02 0.07
N LEU A 44 13.69 10.59 0.05
CA LEU A 44 13.03 9.92 1.15
C LEU A 44 13.23 8.41 1.12
N LEU A 45 13.67 7.83 0.01
CA LEU A 45 13.79 6.37 -0.14
C LEU A 45 14.89 5.79 0.73
N LEU A 46 14.67 4.56 1.23
CA LEU A 46 15.71 3.79 1.88
C LEU A 46 16.88 3.51 0.90
N PRO A 47 18.13 3.72 1.32
CA PRO A 47 19.31 3.40 0.52
C PRO A 47 19.56 1.88 0.47
N ARG A 48 20.48 1.44 -0.41
CA ARG A 48 20.79 0.01 -0.64
C ARG A 48 21.11 -0.75 0.65
N GLU A 49 21.84 -0.14 1.58
CA GLU A 49 22.28 -0.76 2.84
C GLU A 49 21.14 -1.15 3.79
N ASP A 50 19.92 -0.66 3.55
CA ASP A 50 18.76 -1.03 4.35
C ASP A 50 18.06 -2.32 3.87
N PHE A 51 18.38 -2.78 2.65
CA PHE A 51 17.86 -3.99 2.02
C PHE A 51 18.76 -5.20 2.32
N PRO A 52 18.29 -6.45 2.10
CA PRO A 52 19.06 -7.65 2.38
C PRO A 52 20.51 -7.58 1.86
N ASP A 53 21.44 -8.09 2.66
CA ASP A 53 22.83 -8.25 2.24
C ASP A 53 22.91 -9.26 1.08
N GLY A 54 23.77 -9.02 0.10
CA GLY A 54 23.97 -9.96 -1.01
C GLY A 54 24.18 -9.29 -2.37
N SER A 55 24.17 -10.12 -3.42
CA SER A 55 24.38 -9.72 -4.81
C SER A 55 23.11 -9.27 -5.54
N GLY A 56 21.98 -9.14 -4.83
CA GLY A 56 20.74 -8.64 -5.41
C GLY A 56 20.89 -7.24 -6.03
N THR A 57 20.08 -6.98 -7.05
CA THR A 57 20.06 -5.72 -7.80
C THR A 57 19.24 -4.69 -7.04
N TYR A 58 19.74 -3.46 -6.96
CA TYR A 58 19.01 -2.34 -6.36
C TYR A 58 18.91 -1.20 -7.34
N GLU A 59 17.72 -0.61 -7.44
CA GLU A 59 17.47 0.54 -8.28
C GLU A 59 16.51 1.55 -7.63
N VAL A 60 16.62 2.79 -8.09
CA VAL A 60 15.70 3.87 -7.71
C VAL A 60 14.89 4.28 -8.93
N LEU A 61 13.57 4.12 -8.83
CA LEU A 61 12.63 4.51 -9.85
C LEU A 61 11.96 5.83 -9.45
N LYS A 62 12.04 6.84 -10.33
CA LYS A 62 11.41 8.15 -10.12
C LYS A 62 9.90 8.17 -10.29
N GLN A 63 9.34 7.09 -10.86
CA GLN A 63 7.90 6.89 -10.99
C GLN A 63 7.67 5.39 -11.21
N PRO A 64 7.53 4.58 -10.15
CA PRO A 64 7.17 3.18 -10.30
C PRO A 64 5.85 3.06 -11.09
N GLY A 65 5.82 2.14 -12.05
CA GLY A 65 4.74 1.98 -13.01
C GLY A 65 4.07 0.60 -12.95
N GLN A 66 3.44 0.22 -14.07
CA GLN A 66 2.75 -1.07 -14.25
C GLN A 66 3.66 -2.10 -14.93
N ASP A 67 4.89 -2.27 -14.45
CA ASP A 67 5.89 -3.16 -15.05
C ASP A 67 5.62 -4.66 -14.84
N GLY A 68 4.52 -5.02 -14.20
CA GLY A 68 4.08 -6.40 -14.00
C GLY A 68 2.91 -6.84 -14.90
N PRO A 69 2.24 -7.97 -14.58
CA PRO A 69 1.17 -8.53 -15.40
C PRO A 69 -0.02 -7.57 -15.52
N THR A 70 -0.79 -7.70 -16.60
CA THR A 70 -2.14 -7.16 -16.65
C THR A 70 -3.01 -7.88 -15.62
N VAL A 71 -3.76 -7.11 -14.83
CA VAL A 71 -4.57 -7.63 -13.72
C VAL A 71 -6.05 -7.42 -14.01
N SER A 72 -6.86 -8.47 -13.80
CA SER A 72 -8.31 -8.39 -13.86
C SER A 72 -8.95 -9.02 -12.61
N PRO A 73 -9.91 -8.36 -11.94
CA PRO A 73 -10.43 -7.01 -12.23
C PRO A 73 -9.35 -5.91 -12.06
N VAL A 74 -9.46 -4.82 -12.84
CA VAL A 74 -8.42 -3.78 -12.90
C VAL A 74 -8.19 -3.08 -11.56
N GLU A 75 -9.21 -3.00 -10.71
CA GLU A 75 -9.09 -2.45 -9.36
C GLU A 75 -8.18 -3.28 -8.44
N CYS A 76 -7.91 -4.55 -8.78
CA CYS A 76 -7.01 -5.42 -8.03
C CYS A 76 -5.54 -5.20 -8.37
N ASN A 77 -5.26 -4.39 -9.40
CA ASN A 77 -3.93 -4.11 -9.89
C ASN A 77 -2.99 -3.59 -8.80
N ILE A 78 -3.48 -2.74 -7.88
CA ILE A 78 -2.69 -2.16 -6.79
C ILE A 78 -2.07 -3.21 -5.85
N PHE A 79 -2.66 -4.41 -5.76
CA PHE A 79 -2.16 -5.49 -4.90
C PHE A 79 -1.06 -6.30 -5.56
N VAL A 80 -0.95 -6.25 -6.89
CA VAL A 80 0.05 -6.99 -7.68
C VAL A 80 1.14 -6.04 -8.15
N ASN A 81 0.77 -4.97 -8.85
CA ASN A 81 1.65 -3.94 -9.38
C ASN A 81 1.67 -2.68 -8.50
N HIS A 82 2.45 -1.67 -8.89
CA HIS A 82 2.39 -0.35 -8.25
C HIS A 82 1.14 0.41 -8.69
N ASP A 83 0.64 1.31 -7.84
CA ASP A 83 -0.47 2.17 -8.23
C ASP A 83 0.02 3.31 -9.13
N THR A 84 -0.82 3.71 -10.07
CA THR A 84 -0.58 4.90 -10.89
C THR A 84 -1.32 6.07 -10.27
N VAL A 85 -0.55 6.97 -9.66
CA VAL A 85 -1.07 8.07 -8.87
C VAL A 85 -0.81 9.41 -9.55
N THR A 86 -1.55 10.44 -9.14
CA THR A 86 -1.45 11.81 -9.67
C THR A 86 -0.45 12.69 -8.92
N PHE A 87 0.16 12.19 -7.85
CA PHE A 87 1.16 12.89 -7.04
C PHE A 87 2.56 12.31 -7.25
N ASP A 88 3.59 13.08 -6.88
CA ASP A 88 4.97 12.62 -6.97
C ASP A 88 5.19 11.35 -6.13
N GLN A 89 5.76 10.32 -6.74
CA GLN A 89 6.15 9.09 -6.05
C GLN A 89 7.49 8.59 -6.56
N ALA A 90 8.22 7.87 -5.72
CA ALA A 90 9.42 7.14 -6.13
C ALA A 90 9.45 5.77 -5.45
N ALA A 91 10.21 4.84 -6.00
CA ALA A 91 10.45 3.53 -5.42
C ALA A 91 11.94 3.23 -5.31
N ALA A 92 12.33 2.57 -4.23
CA ALA A 92 13.55 1.80 -4.14
C ALA A 92 13.17 0.33 -4.35
N GLN A 93 13.72 -0.30 -5.38
CA GLN A 93 13.46 -1.69 -5.71
C GLN A 93 14.71 -2.52 -5.46
N TYR A 94 14.52 -3.71 -4.90
CA TYR A 94 15.54 -4.71 -4.68
C TYR A 94 15.08 -6.06 -5.20
N GLU A 95 15.90 -6.72 -6.00
CA GLU A 95 15.58 -8.04 -6.54
C GLU A 95 16.75 -9.02 -6.36
N ASP A 96 16.45 -10.19 -5.84
CA ASP A 96 17.40 -11.28 -5.61
C ASP A 96 16.73 -12.64 -5.81
N GLY A 97 16.83 -13.15 -7.03
CA GLY A 97 16.27 -14.46 -7.41
C GLY A 97 14.75 -14.51 -7.23
N ALA A 98 14.31 -15.25 -6.21
CA ALA A 98 12.90 -15.48 -5.90
C ALA A 98 12.20 -14.29 -5.22
N ILE A 99 12.99 -13.31 -4.72
CA ILE A 99 12.51 -12.20 -3.92
C ILE A 99 12.60 -10.90 -4.69
N ARG A 100 11.50 -10.15 -4.73
CA ARG A 100 11.49 -8.74 -5.13
C ARG A 100 10.87 -7.91 -4.01
N VAL A 101 11.50 -6.80 -3.68
CA VAL A 101 11.06 -5.85 -2.66
C VAL A 101 10.98 -4.47 -3.25
N ASP A 102 9.82 -3.84 -3.13
CA ASP A 102 9.62 -2.46 -3.54
C ASP A 102 9.22 -1.61 -2.33
N VAL A 103 10.00 -0.58 -2.05
CA VAL A 103 9.69 0.44 -1.04
C VAL A 103 9.30 1.72 -1.78
N VAL A 104 8.01 2.06 -1.75
CA VAL A 104 7.43 3.20 -2.47
C VAL A 104 7.11 4.32 -1.48
N VAL A 105 7.46 5.55 -1.85
CA VAL A 105 7.09 6.76 -1.14
C VAL A 105 6.35 7.69 -2.11
N GLY A 106 5.09 7.97 -1.80
CA GLY A 106 4.22 8.86 -2.56
C GLY A 106 3.78 10.06 -1.73
N LYS A 107 3.95 11.27 -2.26
CA LYS A 107 3.62 12.54 -1.57
C LYS A 107 2.13 12.88 -1.64
N GLY A 108 1.30 11.94 -1.23
CA GLY A 108 -0.14 12.06 -1.18
C GLY A 108 -0.76 10.74 -0.72
N ILE A 109 -2.09 10.73 -0.61
CA ILE A 109 -2.88 9.54 -0.29
C ILE A 109 -3.86 9.31 -1.43
N ALA A 110 -3.67 8.21 -2.18
CA ALA A 110 -4.59 7.80 -3.24
C ALA A 110 -5.84 7.11 -2.65
N ASP A 111 -5.63 6.20 -1.69
CA ASP A 111 -6.68 5.43 -1.04
C ASP A 111 -6.57 5.52 0.49
N SER A 112 -7.72 5.62 1.16
CA SER A 112 -7.77 5.41 2.61
C SER A 112 -7.62 3.92 2.95
N PHE A 113 -7.28 3.61 4.20
CA PHE A 113 -7.26 2.21 4.67
C PHE A 113 -8.59 1.49 4.47
N ALA A 114 -9.72 2.19 4.65
CA ALA A 114 -11.04 1.61 4.39
C ALA A 114 -11.23 1.28 2.89
N SER A 115 -10.82 2.19 1.99
CA SER A 115 -10.87 1.96 0.54
C SER A 115 -10.02 0.75 0.14
N LEU A 116 -8.80 0.64 0.69
CA LEU A 116 -7.92 -0.50 0.44
C LEU A 116 -8.54 -1.83 0.90
N GLN A 117 -9.16 -1.86 2.07
CA GLN A 117 -9.85 -3.04 2.59
C GLN A 117 -11.06 -3.42 1.73
N GLU A 118 -11.84 -2.43 1.29
CA GLU A 118 -13.00 -2.64 0.42
C GLU A 118 -12.57 -3.20 -0.95
N LYS A 119 -11.52 -2.62 -1.56
CA LYS A 119 -10.92 -3.11 -2.81
C LYS A 119 -10.42 -4.54 -2.65
N ALA A 120 -9.65 -4.82 -1.60
CA ALA A 120 -9.16 -6.16 -1.32
C ALA A 120 -10.31 -7.18 -1.18
N GLY A 121 -11.41 -6.78 -0.55
CA GLY A 121 -12.63 -7.61 -0.42
C GLY A 121 -13.30 -7.97 -1.75
N ARG A 122 -13.10 -7.16 -2.81
CA ARG A 122 -13.56 -7.47 -4.17
C ARG A 122 -12.60 -8.35 -4.96
N CYS A 123 -11.35 -8.47 -4.51
CA CYS A 123 -10.28 -9.20 -5.20
C CYS A 123 -10.16 -10.65 -4.72
N ALA A 124 -11.29 -11.32 -4.48
CA ALA A 124 -11.33 -12.73 -4.09
C ALA A 124 -10.93 -13.69 -5.23
N SER A 125 -11.01 -13.22 -6.47
CA SER A 125 -10.53 -13.90 -7.67
C SER A 125 -9.88 -12.87 -8.58
N VAL A 126 -8.61 -13.08 -8.90
CA VAL A 126 -7.79 -12.20 -9.71
C VAL A 126 -7.12 -13.04 -10.79
N THR A 127 -7.14 -12.55 -12.03
CA THR A 127 -6.40 -13.13 -13.15
C THR A 127 -5.21 -12.24 -13.49
N LEU A 128 -4.09 -12.88 -13.80
CA LEU A 128 -2.84 -12.26 -14.22
C LEU A 128 -2.52 -12.69 -15.65
N ASP A 129 -2.06 -11.77 -16.47
CA ASP A 129 -1.59 -12.05 -17.82
C ASP A 129 -0.32 -11.24 -18.13
N LEU A 130 0.77 -11.94 -18.41
CA LEU A 130 2.05 -11.37 -18.80
C LEU A 130 2.59 -12.14 -20.01
N ASP A 131 2.29 -11.66 -21.21
CA ASP A 131 2.87 -12.13 -22.48
C ASP A 131 2.93 -13.67 -22.62
N GLY A 132 1.81 -14.35 -22.34
CA GLY A 132 1.69 -15.81 -22.44
C GLY A 132 1.95 -16.56 -21.12
N VAL A 133 2.34 -15.85 -20.06
CA VAL A 133 2.32 -16.36 -18.68
C VAL A 133 1.03 -15.90 -18.01
N GLY A 134 0.13 -16.86 -17.79
CA GLY A 134 -1.14 -16.63 -17.11
C GLY A 134 -1.08 -17.01 -15.64
N GLY A 135 -1.96 -16.43 -14.83
CA GLY A 135 -2.08 -16.80 -13.44
C GLY A 135 -3.41 -16.47 -12.81
N THR A 136 -3.68 -17.10 -11.67
CA THR A 136 -4.82 -16.77 -10.83
C THR A 136 -4.42 -16.63 -9.38
N GLY A 137 -5.13 -15.79 -8.64
CA GLY A 137 -4.91 -15.62 -7.22
C GLY A 137 -6.06 -14.91 -6.52
N SER A 138 -5.83 -14.57 -5.26
CA SER A 138 -6.79 -13.87 -4.43
C SER A 138 -6.06 -12.94 -3.47
N VAL A 139 -6.72 -11.85 -3.08
CA VAL A 139 -6.23 -10.89 -2.10
C VAL A 139 -6.97 -11.09 -0.79
N LYS A 140 -6.23 -11.00 0.31
CA LYS A 140 -6.78 -10.96 1.67
C LYS A 140 -6.19 -9.78 2.43
N VAL A 141 -6.95 -9.29 3.41
CA VAL A 141 -6.47 -8.31 4.38
C VAL A 141 -5.95 -9.05 5.60
N GLU A 142 -4.79 -8.64 6.09
CA GLU A 142 -4.22 -9.17 7.34
C GLU A 142 -4.13 -8.08 8.40
N LYS A 143 -4.15 -8.51 9.66
CA LYS A 143 -3.78 -7.65 10.77
C LYS A 143 -2.26 -7.61 10.84
N VAL A 144 -1.70 -6.41 10.90
CA VAL A 144 -0.29 -6.19 11.18
C VAL A 144 -0.14 -5.63 12.59
N SER A 145 0.84 -6.14 13.32
CA SER A 145 1.24 -5.64 14.63
C SER A 145 2.70 -5.18 14.57
N ALA A 146 3.17 -4.51 15.63
CA ALA A 146 4.55 -4.00 15.73
C ALA A 146 4.93 -2.96 14.65
N THR A 147 3.96 -2.25 14.10
CA THR A 147 4.18 -1.04 13.29
C THR A 147 4.25 0.18 14.19
N THR A 148 5.04 1.17 13.80
CA THR A 148 5.17 2.44 14.55
C THR A 148 4.00 3.40 14.33
N VAL A 149 3.18 3.15 13.30
CA VAL A 149 2.00 3.91 12.90
C VAL A 149 0.89 2.97 12.43
N ASP A 150 -0.34 3.48 12.32
CA ASP A 150 -1.44 2.76 11.70
C ASP A 150 -1.06 2.30 10.29
N THR A 151 -1.27 1.01 10.03
CA THR A 151 -0.83 0.33 8.82
C THR A 151 -1.89 -0.68 8.40
N THR A 152 -2.11 -0.80 7.09
CA THR A 152 -2.90 -1.89 6.51
C THR A 152 -1.99 -2.90 5.83
N ALA A 153 -2.27 -4.18 5.98
CA ALA A 153 -1.58 -5.26 5.28
C ALA A 153 -2.55 -5.96 4.31
N THR A 154 -2.10 -6.18 3.08
CA THR A 154 -2.79 -7.02 2.10
C THR A 154 -1.85 -8.07 1.56
N VAL A 155 -2.38 -9.26 1.31
CA VAL A 155 -1.63 -10.40 0.79
C VAL A 155 -2.35 -10.94 -0.43
N PHE A 156 -1.67 -10.87 -1.57
CA PHE A 156 -2.03 -11.62 -2.75
C PHE A 156 -1.34 -12.99 -2.69
N THR A 157 -2.10 -14.06 -2.93
CA THR A 157 -1.56 -15.41 -3.12
C THR A 157 -2.13 -15.99 -4.41
N GLY A 158 -1.27 -16.53 -5.26
CA GLY A 158 -1.67 -17.09 -6.54
C GLY A 158 -0.63 -18.04 -7.12
N ASN A 159 -0.88 -18.47 -8.35
CA ASN A 159 0.05 -19.26 -9.13
C ASN A 159 0.18 -18.67 -10.54
N LEU A 160 1.38 -18.75 -11.10
CA LEU A 160 1.70 -18.40 -12.47
C LEU A 160 2.06 -19.66 -13.28
N GLY A 161 1.91 -19.59 -14.59
CA GLY A 161 2.55 -20.51 -15.51
C GLY A 161 2.11 -20.32 -16.96
N VAL A 162 2.48 -21.26 -17.81
CA VAL A 162 2.35 -21.16 -19.27
C VAL A 162 1.34 -22.19 -19.80
N ASP A 163 0.70 -21.89 -20.92
CA ASP A 163 -0.23 -22.81 -21.60
C ASP A 163 -1.38 -23.35 -20.71
N GLY A 164 -1.76 -22.58 -19.69
CA GLY A 164 -2.82 -22.93 -18.74
C GLY A 164 -2.37 -23.80 -17.56
N GLU A 165 -1.10 -24.22 -17.51
CA GLU A 165 -0.52 -24.94 -16.38
C GLU A 165 0.05 -23.94 -15.35
N GLN A 166 -0.57 -23.81 -14.17
CA GLN A 166 -0.15 -22.85 -13.14
C GLN A 166 0.63 -23.56 -12.03
N THR A 167 1.96 -23.55 -12.12
CA THR A 167 2.85 -24.34 -11.24
C THR A 167 3.77 -23.51 -10.35
N VAL A 168 3.93 -22.21 -10.65
CA VAL A 168 4.82 -21.33 -9.90
C VAL A 168 4.01 -20.57 -8.85
N PRO A 169 4.11 -20.91 -7.55
CA PRO A 169 3.42 -20.15 -6.51
C PRO A 169 4.03 -18.76 -6.40
N ILE A 170 3.16 -17.77 -6.19
CA ILE A 170 3.55 -16.39 -5.89
C ILE A 170 2.78 -15.88 -4.68
N THR A 171 3.49 -15.18 -3.82
CA THR A 171 2.90 -14.41 -2.71
C THR A 171 3.41 -12.99 -2.78
N ILE A 172 2.50 -12.02 -2.70
CA ILE A 172 2.85 -10.60 -2.64
C ILE A 172 2.21 -10.03 -1.39
N LYS A 173 3.02 -9.63 -0.41
CA LYS A 173 2.55 -8.91 0.77
C LYS A 173 2.84 -7.43 0.63
N THR A 174 1.81 -6.62 0.79
CA THR A 174 1.88 -5.17 0.71
C THR A 174 1.49 -4.57 2.07
N LEU A 175 2.42 -3.85 2.69
CA LEU A 175 2.17 -3.04 3.87
C LEU A 175 2.07 -1.58 3.48
N THR A 176 1.00 -0.91 3.88
CA THR A 176 0.77 0.51 3.57
C THR A 176 0.55 1.32 4.83
N ALA A 177 1.34 2.39 5.00
CA ALA A 177 1.26 3.37 6.07
C ALA A 177 1.08 4.79 5.50
N GLN A 178 0.52 5.70 6.32
CA GLN A 178 0.20 7.07 5.87
C GLN A 178 0.80 8.18 6.76
N PRO A 179 2.12 8.17 7.07
CA PRO A 179 2.72 9.19 7.92
C PRO A 179 2.71 10.56 7.23
N ARG A 180 2.34 11.62 7.97
CA ARG A 180 2.37 13.02 7.50
C ARG A 180 1.66 13.28 6.16
N GLY A 181 0.62 12.51 5.85
CA GLY A 181 -0.11 12.63 4.56
C GLY A 181 0.63 12.02 3.36
N THR A 182 1.74 11.32 3.58
CA THR A 182 2.51 10.59 2.57
C THR A 182 2.09 9.13 2.58
N THR A 183 1.96 8.50 1.41
CA THR A 183 1.83 7.05 1.30
C THR A 183 3.20 6.41 1.34
N VAL A 184 3.41 5.51 2.29
CA VAL A 184 4.57 4.61 2.34
C VAL A 184 4.06 3.19 2.11
N THR A 185 4.57 2.54 1.08
CA THR A 185 4.23 1.15 0.76
C THR A 185 5.49 0.30 0.71
N VAL A 186 5.45 -0.85 1.38
CA VAL A 186 6.45 -1.91 1.22
C VAL A 186 5.76 -3.12 0.64
N LYS A 187 6.17 -3.51 -0.56
CA LYS A 187 5.68 -4.69 -1.27
C LYS A 187 6.81 -5.71 -1.33
N VAL A 188 6.56 -6.92 -0.83
CA VAL A 188 7.48 -8.05 -0.94
C VAL A 188 6.79 -9.13 -1.75
N LEU A 189 7.38 -9.46 -2.89
CA LEU A 189 7.01 -10.59 -3.74
C LEU A 189 8.00 -11.72 -3.47
N HIS A 190 7.44 -12.91 -3.23
CA HIS A 190 8.17 -14.17 -3.14
C HIS A 190 7.58 -15.15 -4.16
N ALA A 191 8.40 -15.64 -5.08
CA ALA A 191 8.01 -16.58 -6.12
C ALA A 191 8.73 -17.93 -5.95
N MET A 192 8.14 -19.00 -6.50
CA MET A 192 8.68 -20.38 -6.54
C MET A 192 8.81 -21.09 -5.18
N GLU A 193 9.07 -20.35 -4.12
CA GLU A 193 9.24 -20.88 -2.76
C GLU A 193 8.13 -20.38 -1.82
N PRO A 194 7.80 -21.14 -0.75
CA PRO A 194 6.78 -20.73 0.21
C PRO A 194 7.14 -19.45 0.95
N TRP A 195 6.14 -18.64 1.27
CA TRP A 195 6.27 -17.49 2.17
C TRP A 195 6.72 -17.94 3.56
N THR A 196 7.65 -17.20 4.17
CA THR A 196 8.24 -17.50 5.47
C THR A 196 8.07 -16.34 6.46
N SER A 197 8.36 -16.59 7.74
CA SER A 197 8.37 -15.54 8.76
C SER A 197 9.49 -14.51 8.55
N ASP A 198 10.53 -14.84 7.78
CA ASP A 198 11.62 -13.90 7.53
C ASP A 198 11.21 -12.86 6.48
N ASP A 199 10.33 -13.22 5.54
CA ASP A 199 9.67 -12.28 4.62
C ASP A 199 8.79 -11.28 5.37
N ASP A 200 8.04 -11.75 6.38
CA ASP A 200 7.25 -10.86 7.26
C ASP A 200 8.13 -9.88 8.03
N LYS A 201 9.26 -10.36 8.59
CA LYS A 201 10.22 -9.51 9.31
C LYS A 201 10.87 -8.50 8.38
N LEU A 202 11.20 -8.90 7.15
CA LEU A 202 11.77 -8.04 6.13
C LEU A 202 10.81 -6.90 5.79
N ALA A 203 9.57 -7.23 5.42
CA ALA A 203 8.53 -6.25 5.10
C ALA A 203 8.31 -5.25 6.25
N LEU A 204 8.18 -5.76 7.49
CA LEU A 204 7.96 -4.93 8.67
C LEU A 204 9.15 -4.03 8.99
N THR A 205 10.38 -4.55 8.87
CA THR A 205 11.61 -3.79 9.13
C THR A 205 11.74 -2.63 8.17
N LEU A 206 11.57 -2.88 6.87
CA LEU A 206 11.64 -1.86 5.84
C LEU A 206 10.53 -0.82 6.00
N LEU A 207 9.31 -1.25 6.32
CA LEU A 207 8.21 -0.32 6.56
C LEU A 207 8.53 0.63 7.71
N ASN A 208 8.94 0.09 8.87
CA ASN A 208 9.22 0.91 10.04
C ASN A 208 10.41 1.87 9.80
N LYS A 209 11.47 1.42 9.11
CA LYS A 209 12.57 2.30 8.69
C LYS A 209 12.08 3.41 7.76
N GLN A 210 11.29 3.08 6.74
CA GLN A 210 10.82 4.04 5.76
C GLN A 210 9.84 5.06 6.36
N VAL A 211 8.93 4.61 7.24
CA VAL A 211 8.04 5.48 8.01
C VAL A 211 8.85 6.43 8.89
N SER A 212 9.86 5.93 9.60
CA SER A 212 10.73 6.77 10.44
C SER A 212 11.44 7.83 9.61
N LYS A 213 11.98 7.48 8.44
CA LYS A 213 12.63 8.42 7.53
C LYS A 213 11.68 9.52 7.05
N VAL A 214 10.44 9.18 6.70
CA VAL A 214 9.40 10.16 6.31
C VAL A 214 8.98 11.05 7.48
N GLN A 215 8.79 10.48 8.67
CA GLN A 215 8.41 11.24 9.87
C GLN A 215 9.47 12.29 10.25
N ASN A 216 10.74 11.96 10.08
CA ASN A 216 11.86 12.82 10.46
C ASN A 216 12.38 13.72 9.32
N ALA A 217 11.79 13.65 8.13
CA ALA A 217 12.17 14.48 7.00
C ALA A 217 11.82 15.98 7.23
N PRO A 218 12.58 16.92 6.64
CA PRO A 218 12.30 18.36 6.76
C PRO A 218 11.01 18.83 6.06
#